data_AF-A0A257XDB3-F1
#
_entry.id   AF-A0A257XDB3-F1
#
_cell.length_a   1.000
_cell.length_b   1.000
_cell.length_c   1.000
_cell.angle_alpha   90.00
_cell.angle_beta   90.00
_cell.angle_gamma   90.00
#
_symmetry.space_group_name_H-M   'P 1'
#
loop_
_entity.id
_entity.type
_entity.pdbx_description
1 polymer ?
#
loop_
_entity_poly.entity_id
_entity_poly.type
_entity_poly.pdbx_seq_one_letter_code
_entity_poly.pdbx_strand_id
1 'polypeptide(L)'
;MTYAIIWIITALLLGFWTLLTWTADAVLTWPGWNADALATWPGWVVSLQPPVWLAPWLSEGWLESARQTLLDWGPTIQASLQQIPDLTGWLSAIVWAVWLIGAIGFLLMGLAASAIARMLLPRKPEPAA
;
A
#
# COMPACT_ATOMS: atom_id res chain seq x y z
N MET A 1 -2.43 29.66 5.42
CA MET A 1 -2.67 28.87 4.18
C MET A 1 -1.46 28.00 3.84
N THR A 2 -0.25 28.54 3.66
CA THR A 2 0.95 27.74 3.30
C THR A 2 1.23 26.57 4.24
N TYR A 3 1.19 26.77 5.57
CA TYR A 3 1.35 25.67 6.53
C TYR A 3 0.28 24.58 6.39
N ALA A 4 -0.97 24.97 6.14
CA ALA A 4 -2.05 24.00 5.93
C ALA A 4 -1.79 23.17 4.66
N ILE A 5 -1.33 23.80 3.57
CA ILE A 5 -0.98 23.10 2.33
C ILE A 5 0.17 22.12 2.57
N ILE A 6 1.22 22.53 3.28
CA ILE A 6 2.36 21.66 3.63
C ILE A 6 1.86 20.42 4.37
N TRP A 7 1.05 20.60 5.42
CA TRP A 7 0.54 19.48 6.20
C TRP A 7 -0.46 18.60 5.46
N ILE A 8 -1.28 19.17 4.56
CA ILE A 8 -2.15 18.39 3.67
C ILE A 8 -1.32 17.49 2.76
N ILE A 9 -0.27 18.02 2.12
CA ILE A 9 0.62 17.23 1.25
C ILE A 9 1.32 16.14 2.07
N THR A 10 1.86 16.47 3.25
CA THR A 10 2.46 15.49 4.16
C THR A 10 1.48 14.39 4.54
N ALA A 11 0.24 14.74 4.88
CA ALA A 11 -0.81 13.78 5.24
C ALA A 11 -1.19 12.87 4.07
N LEU A 12 -1.30 13.41 2.85
CA LEU A 12 -1.58 12.62 1.65
C LEU A 12 -0.45 11.63 1.34
N LEU A 13 0.80 12.08 1.42
CA LEU A 13 1.96 11.20 1.22
C LEU A 13 2.04 10.12 2.30
N LEU A 14 1.80 10.47 3.55
CA LEU A 14 1.75 9.51 4.65
C LEU A 14 0.59 8.51 4.47
N GLY A 15 -0.58 8.98 4.06
CA GLY A 15 -1.73 8.12 3.79
C GLY A 15 -1.46 7.15 2.65
N PHE A 16 -0.87 7.63 1.56
CA PHE A 16 -0.46 6.79 0.44
C PHE A 16 0.60 5.75 0.84
N TRP A 17 1.63 6.17 1.59
CA TRP A 17 2.64 5.28 2.15
C TRP A 17 2.04 4.20 3.04
N THR A 18 1.13 4.60 3.93
CA THR A 18 0.42 3.68 4.83
C THR A 18 -0.40 2.66 4.04
N LEU A 19 -1.08 3.10 2.97
CA LEU A 19 -1.84 2.20 2.11
C LEU A 19 -0.94 1.17 1.40
N LEU A 20 0.24 1.60 0.93
CA LEU A 20 1.22 0.69 0.32
C LEU A 20 1.72 -0.35 1.32
N THR A 21 2.13 0.06 2.52
CA THR A 21 2.62 -0.86 3.55
C THR A 21 1.52 -1.79 4.05
N TRP A 22 0.30 -1.29 4.19
CA TRP A 22 -0.85 -2.11 4.55
C TRP A 22 -1.16 -3.16 3.49
N THR A 23 -1.09 -2.77 2.21
CA THR A 23 -1.29 -3.71 1.09
C THR A 23 -0.20 -4.79 1.08
N ALA A 24 1.06 -4.41 1.33
CA ALA A 24 2.16 -5.36 1.44
C ALA A 24 1.93 -6.35 2.60
N ASP A 25 1.56 -5.85 3.79
CA ASP A 25 1.25 -6.69 4.96
C ASP A 25 0.08 -7.64 4.67
N ALA A 26 -1.03 -7.12 4.13
CA ALA A 26 -2.22 -7.90 3.80
C ALA A 26 -1.93 -9.03 2.79
N VAL A 27 -1.08 -8.78 1.80
CA VAL A 27 -0.63 -9.81 0.85
C VAL A 27 0.26 -10.82 1.55
N LEU A 28 1.22 -10.39 2.37
CA LEU A 28 2.15 -11.30 3.05
C LEU A 28 1.46 -12.21 4.08
N THR A 29 0.48 -11.69 4.80
CA THR A 29 -0.29 -12.43 5.80
C THR A 29 -1.54 -13.09 5.22
N TRP A 30 -1.68 -13.12 3.88
CA TRP A 30 -2.88 -13.65 3.24
C TRP A 30 -3.03 -15.15 3.54
N PRO A 31 -4.17 -15.60 4.10
CA PRO A 31 -4.39 -17.03 4.38
C PRO A 31 -4.39 -17.93 3.14
N GLY A 32 -4.52 -17.33 1.94
CA GLY A 32 -4.49 -18.03 0.66
C GLY A 32 -3.15 -18.70 0.33
N TRP A 33 -2.08 -18.41 1.08
CA TRP A 33 -0.77 -19.02 0.89
C TRP A 33 -0.63 -20.45 1.44
N ASN A 34 -1.64 -20.97 2.12
CA ASN A 34 -1.59 -22.34 2.61
C ASN A 34 -1.80 -23.36 1.48
N ALA A 35 -1.20 -24.55 1.59
CA ALA A 35 -1.28 -25.62 0.60
C ALA A 35 -2.73 -26.03 0.30
N ASP A 36 -3.61 -26.06 1.30
CA ASP A 36 -5.04 -26.37 1.13
C ASP A 36 -5.77 -25.29 0.30
N ALA A 37 -5.42 -24.02 0.51
CA ALA A 37 -5.98 -22.92 -0.26
C ALA A 37 -5.48 -22.92 -1.71
N LEU A 38 -4.18 -23.23 -1.91
CA LEU A 38 -3.57 -23.35 -3.23
C LEU A 38 -4.15 -24.52 -4.04
N ALA A 39 -4.57 -25.62 -3.40
CA ALA A 39 -5.26 -26.71 -4.08
C ALA A 39 -6.60 -26.25 -4.71
N THR A 40 -7.23 -25.24 -4.12
CA THR A 40 -8.47 -24.62 -4.65
C THR A 40 -8.22 -23.39 -5.54
N TRP A 41 -6.96 -23.02 -5.78
CA TRP A 41 -6.55 -21.82 -6.51
C TRP A 41 -7.26 -21.65 -7.87
N PRO A 42 -7.32 -22.66 -8.76
CA PRO A 42 -7.97 -22.48 -10.05
C PRO A 42 -9.45 -22.13 -9.93
N GLY A 43 -10.17 -22.78 -9.01
CA GLY A 43 -11.58 -22.51 -8.74
C GLY A 43 -11.79 -21.11 -8.16
N TRP A 44 -10.92 -20.69 -7.24
CA TRP A 44 -10.96 -19.34 -6.67
C TRP A 44 -10.71 -18.26 -7.73
N VAL A 45 -9.70 -18.42 -8.60
CA VAL A 45 -9.39 -17.44 -9.66
C VAL A 45 -10.56 -17.28 -10.63
N VAL A 46 -11.20 -18.37 -11.03
CA VAL A 46 -12.38 -18.32 -11.93
C VAL A 46 -13.57 -17.65 -11.23
N SER A 47 -13.69 -17.80 -9.91
CA SER A 47 -14.76 -17.17 -9.11
C SER A 47 -14.58 -15.67 -8.86
N LEU A 48 -13.38 -15.10 -9.12
CA LEU A 48 -13.10 -13.68 -8.91
C LEU A 48 -13.98 -12.83 -9.81
N GLN A 49 -14.91 -12.10 -9.21
CA GLN A 49 -15.70 -11.09 -9.88
C GLN A 49 -15.25 -9.69 -9.44
N PRO A 50 -15.17 -8.73 -10.37
CA PRO A 50 -14.91 -7.36 -10.00
C PRO A 50 -16.03 -6.83 -9.09
N PRO A 51 -15.72 -5.99 -8.10
CA PRO A 51 -16.74 -5.28 -7.34
C PRO A 51 -17.67 -4.48 -8.26
N VAL A 52 -18.94 -4.34 -7.88
CA VAL A 52 -19.99 -3.70 -8.71
C VAL A 52 -19.60 -2.27 -9.16
N TRP A 53 -18.87 -1.54 -8.34
CA TRP A 53 -18.41 -0.18 -8.67
C TRP A 53 -17.25 -0.15 -9.68
N LEU A 54 -16.50 -1.25 -9.80
CA LEU A 54 -15.34 -1.39 -10.68
C LEU A 54 -15.68 -2.11 -11.99
N ALA A 55 -16.72 -2.95 -11.97
CA ALA A 55 -17.18 -3.70 -13.13
C ALA A 55 -17.40 -2.84 -14.40
N PRO A 56 -17.97 -1.61 -14.34
CA PRO A 56 -18.15 -0.78 -15.53
C PRO A 56 -16.84 -0.28 -16.17
N TRP A 57 -15.74 -0.30 -15.41
CA TRP A 57 -14.44 0.23 -15.84
C TRP A 57 -13.51 -0.85 -16.38
N LEU A 58 -13.87 -2.12 -16.22
CA LEU A 58 -13.07 -3.27 -16.62
C LEU A 58 -13.67 -3.92 -17.86
N SER A 59 -12.86 -4.14 -18.88
CA SER A 59 -13.29 -4.95 -20.02
C SER A 59 -13.24 -6.43 -19.66
N GLU A 60 -14.19 -7.20 -20.17
CA GLU A 60 -14.21 -8.66 -20.00
C GLU A 60 -12.91 -9.31 -20.50
N GLY A 61 -12.34 -8.80 -21.59
CA GLY A 61 -11.06 -9.28 -22.13
C GLY A 61 -9.88 -9.04 -21.17
N TRP A 62 -9.87 -7.93 -20.45
CA TRP A 62 -8.85 -7.67 -19.42
C TRP A 62 -9.02 -8.63 -18.24
N LEU A 63 -10.25 -8.84 -17.77
CA LEU A 63 -10.56 -9.74 -16.66
C LEU A 63 -10.14 -11.17 -16.97
N GLU A 64 -10.46 -11.66 -18.16
CA GLU A 64 -10.07 -13.00 -18.58
C GLU A 64 -8.54 -13.11 -18.69
N SER A 65 -7.87 -12.12 -19.28
CA SER A 65 -6.40 -12.09 -19.36
C SER A 65 -5.74 -12.10 -17.97
N ALA A 66 -6.31 -11.36 -17.02
CA ALA A 66 -5.82 -11.32 -15.64
C ALA A 66 -6.03 -12.68 -14.94
N ARG A 67 -7.19 -13.33 -15.12
CA ARG A 67 -7.44 -14.68 -14.58
C ARG A 67 -6.48 -15.70 -15.18
N GLN A 68 -6.27 -15.70 -16.49
CA GLN A 68 -5.32 -16.60 -17.14
C GLN A 68 -3.90 -16.38 -16.60
N THR A 69 -3.48 -15.13 -16.46
CA THR A 69 -2.19 -14.80 -15.84
C THR A 69 -2.09 -15.36 -14.42
N LEU A 70 -3.13 -15.20 -13.60
CA LEU A 70 -3.14 -15.76 -12.24
C LEU A 70 -3.09 -17.31 -12.23
N LEU A 71 -3.74 -17.97 -13.19
CA LEU A 71 -3.68 -19.42 -13.35
C LEU A 71 -2.27 -19.89 -13.72
N ASP A 72 -1.63 -19.21 -14.68
CA ASP A 72 -0.26 -19.50 -15.13
C ASP A 72 0.76 -19.32 -14.01
N TRP A 73 0.53 -18.36 -13.12
CA TRP A 73 1.42 -18.09 -11.99
C TRP A 73 1.21 -19.03 -10.81
N GLY A 74 0.05 -19.68 -10.70
CA GLY A 74 -0.29 -20.58 -9.59
C GLY A 74 0.80 -21.60 -9.25
N PRO A 75 1.30 -22.40 -10.22
CA PRO A 75 2.38 -23.36 -9.98
C PRO A 75 3.69 -22.72 -9.51
N THR A 76 4.04 -21.56 -10.07
CA THR A 76 5.25 -20.81 -9.69
C THR A 76 5.17 -20.29 -8.26
N ILE A 77 3.99 -19.80 -7.86
CA ILE A 77 3.74 -19.33 -6.49
C ILE A 77 3.80 -20.51 -5.52
N GLN A 78 3.17 -21.64 -5.84
CA GLN A 78 3.20 -22.84 -5.02
C GLN A 78 4.62 -23.38 -4.83
N ALA A 79 5.42 -23.44 -5.90
CA ALA A 79 6.82 -23.87 -5.81
C ALA A 79 7.68 -22.92 -4.97
N SER A 80 7.41 -21.61 -5.04
CA SER A 80 8.13 -20.60 -4.27
C SER A 80 7.78 -20.68 -2.77
N LEU A 81 6.49 -20.83 -2.43
CA LEU A 81 6.04 -20.94 -1.05
C LEU A 81 6.54 -22.21 -0.35
N GLN A 82 6.68 -23.33 -1.07
CA GLN A 82 7.27 -24.55 -0.51
C GLN A 82 8.74 -24.41 -0.13
N GLN A 83 9.46 -23.44 -0.71
CA GLN A 83 10.88 -23.20 -0.45
C GLN A 83 11.12 -22.16 0.65
N ILE A 84 10.08 -21.40 1.02
CA ILE A 84 10.15 -20.34 2.02
C ILE A 84 9.85 -21.02 3.38
N PRO A 85 10.84 -21.13 4.31
CA PRO A 85 10.54 -21.53 5.69
C PRO A 85 9.48 -20.58 6.29
N ASP A 86 8.81 -20.96 7.38
CA ASP A 86 7.69 -20.16 7.91
C ASP A 86 8.17 -18.78 8.41
N LEU A 87 8.24 -17.83 7.48
CA LEU A 87 8.81 -16.51 7.61
C LEU A 87 7.71 -15.43 7.75
N THR A 88 6.45 -15.86 7.74
CA THR A 88 5.25 -15.01 7.75
C THR A 88 5.20 -14.06 8.95
N GLY A 89 5.66 -14.50 10.12
CA GLY A 89 5.65 -13.70 11.35
C GLY A 89 6.62 -12.51 11.40
N TRP A 90 7.85 -12.65 10.90
CA TRP A 90 8.85 -11.56 10.96
C TRP A 90 8.79 -10.65 9.73
N LEU A 91 8.27 -11.12 8.59
CA LEU A 91 8.05 -10.27 7.41
C LEU A 91 7.06 -9.15 7.69
N SER A 92 5.95 -9.45 8.37
CA SER A 92 5.00 -8.42 8.83
C SER A 92 5.69 -7.39 9.74
N ALA A 93 6.50 -7.86 10.69
CA ALA A 93 7.27 -6.97 11.56
C ALA A 93 8.23 -6.05 10.78
N ILE A 94 8.87 -6.55 9.71
CA ILE A 94 9.70 -5.74 8.81
C ILE A 94 8.85 -4.70 8.07
N VAL A 95 7.69 -5.09 7.52
CA VAL A 95 6.80 -4.15 6.81
C VAL A 95 6.40 -3.00 7.72
N TRP A 96 6.01 -3.28 8.96
CA TRP A 96 5.63 -2.25 9.93
C TRP A 96 6.83 -1.43 10.42
N ALA A 97 8.03 -2.01 10.51
CA ALA A 97 9.26 -1.25 10.77
C ALA A 97 9.58 -0.27 9.63
N VAL A 98 9.46 -0.72 8.37
CA VAL A 98 9.61 0.12 7.18
C VAL A 98 8.55 1.22 7.17
N TRP A 99 7.30 0.89 7.52
CA TRP A 99 6.24 1.88 7.67
C TRP A 99 6.64 2.97 8.66
N LEU A 100 7.10 2.59 9.86
CA LEU A 100 7.49 3.52 10.92
C LEU A 100 8.60 4.47 10.47
N ILE A 101 9.62 3.94 9.80
CA ILE A 101 10.73 4.74 9.25
C ILE A 101 10.20 5.76 8.23
N GLY A 102 9.37 5.32 7.29
CA GLY A 102 8.77 6.22 6.30
C GLY A 102 7.86 7.27 6.93
N ALA A 103 7.05 6.89 7.92
CA ALA A 103 6.16 7.78 8.64
C ALA A 103 6.93 8.90 9.36
N ILE A 104 8.00 8.55 10.08
CA ILE A 104 8.91 9.51 10.71
C ILE A 104 9.52 10.43 9.64
N GLY A 105 9.97 9.87 8.52
CA GLY A 105 10.52 10.64 7.40
C GLY A 105 9.55 11.69 6.85
N PHE A 106 8.29 11.33 6.61
CA PHE A 106 7.27 12.27 6.12
C PHE A 106 6.94 13.36 7.14
N LEU A 107 6.87 13.02 8.43
CA LEU A 107 6.63 14.00 9.49
C LEU A 107 7.80 14.99 9.61
N LEU A 108 9.04 14.49 9.58
CA LEU A 108 10.23 15.35 9.57
C LEU A 108 10.27 16.26 8.35
N MET A 109 9.87 15.77 7.18
CA MET A 109 9.72 16.58 5.98
C MET A 109 8.68 17.70 6.15
N GLY A 110 7.51 17.40 6.73
CA GLY A 110 6.48 18.41 7.01
C GLY A 110 6.96 19.49 7.99
N LEU A 111 7.71 19.08 9.02
CA LEU A 111 8.35 19.99 9.97
C LEU A 111 9.42 20.87 9.31
N ALA A 112 10.29 20.28 8.50
CA ALA A 112 11.34 21.00 7.77
C ALA A 112 10.75 22.02 6.78
N ALA A 113 9.74 21.62 6.00
CA ALA A 113 9.03 22.50 5.08
C ALA A 113 8.34 23.65 5.83
N SER A 114 7.75 23.39 7.00
CA SER A 114 7.17 24.43 7.86
C SER A 114 8.24 25.40 8.40
N ALA A 115 9.41 24.89 8.80
CA ALA A 115 10.51 25.72 9.26
C ALA A 115 11.04 26.64 8.14
N ILE A 116 11.21 26.11 6.93
CA ILE A 116 11.61 26.87 5.74
C ILE A 116 10.57 27.95 5.42
N ALA A 117 9.28 27.60 5.41
CA ALA A 117 8.21 28.56 5.17
C ALA A 117 8.21 29.69 6.20
N ARG A 118 8.51 29.40 7.47
CA ARG A 118 8.64 30.42 8.52
C ARG A 118 9.80 31.38 8.31
N MET A 119 10.91 30.91 7.74
CA MET A 119 12.09 31.74 7.48
C MET A 119 11.92 32.64 6.26
N LEU A 120 11.24 32.14 5.22
CA LEU A 120 11.15 32.83 3.92
C LEU A 120 9.90 33.71 3.77
N LEU A 121 8.82 33.43 4.50
CA LEU A 121 7.59 34.19 4.37
C LEU A 121 7.63 35.48 5.21
N PRO A 122 7.27 36.64 4.64
CA PRO A 122 7.24 37.90 5.37
C PRO A 122 6.24 37.83 6.53
N ARG A 123 6.66 38.33 7.69
CA ARG A 123 5.78 38.47 8.86
C ARG A 123 4.74 39.54 8.55
N LYS A 124 3.46 39.21 8.72
CA LYS A 124 2.38 40.20 8.64
C LYS A 124 2.61 41.23 9.77
N PRO A 125 2.65 42.54 9.50
CA PRO A 125 2.82 43.53 10.56
C PRO A 125 1.66 43.41 11.55
N GLU A 126 1.98 43.43 12.85
CA GLU A 126 0.98 43.51 13.92
C GLU A 126 0.13 44.78 13.73
N PRO A 127 -1.19 44.73 13.98
CA PRO A 127 -1.99 45.94 14.01
C PRO A 127 -1.42 46.83 15.11
N ALA A 128 -1.06 48.07 14.77
CA ALA A 128 -0.73 49.08 15.77
C ALA A 128 -1.95 49.23 16.69
N ALA A 129 -1.72 49.02 18.00
CA ALA A 129 -2.71 49.21 19.06
C ALA A 129 -3.11 50.68 19.20
#